data_AF-A0A3D1VJJ9-F1
#
_entry.id   AF-A0A3D1VJJ9-F1
#
_cell.length_a   1.000
_cell.length_b   1.000
_cell.length_c   1.000
_cell.angle_alpha   90.00
_cell.angle_beta   90.00
_cell.angle_gamma   90.00
#
_symmetry.space_group_name_H-M   'P 1'
#
loop_
_entity.id
_entity.type
_entity.pdbx_description
1 polymer ?
#
loop_
_entity_poly.entity_id
_entity_poly.type
_entity_poly.pdbx_seq_one_letter_code
_entity_poly.pdbx_strand_id
1 'polypeptide(L)' 'LYVCECFATPGTTMKRVMPRAQGRAFRILKRTSHITICVKEKE' A
#
# COMPACT_ATOMS: atom_id res chain seq x y z
N LEU A 1 -22.42 7.67 -14.60
CA LEU A 1 -21.56 6.85 -13.71
C LEU A 1 -21.02 7.71 -12.56
N TYR A 2 -21.10 7.24 -11.33
CA TYR A 2 -20.50 7.88 -10.15
C TYR A 2 -19.87 6.84 -9.22
N VAL A 3 -18.88 7.26 -8.42
CA VAL A 3 -18.24 6.40 -7.42
C VAL A 3 -19.14 6.32 -6.21
N CYS A 4 -19.65 5.13 -5.92
CA CYS A 4 -20.50 4.86 -4.77
C CYS A 4 -19.66 4.62 -3.52
N GLU A 5 -18.61 3.79 -3.65
CA GLU A 5 -17.73 3.43 -2.55
C GLU A 5 -16.29 3.33 -3.04
N CYS A 6 -15.37 3.81 -2.23
CA CYS A 6 -13.94 3.70 -2.48
C CYS A 6 -13.23 3.54 -1.13
N PHE A 7 -12.45 2.48 -0.99
CA PHE A 7 -11.66 2.26 0.20
C PHE A 7 -10.31 1.61 -0.13
N ALA A 8 -9.32 1.91 0.72
CA ALA A 8 -7.97 1.38 0.62
C ALA A 8 -7.69 0.48 1.82
N THR A 9 -7.22 -0.74 1.57
CA THR A 9 -6.80 -1.69 2.59
C THR A 9 -5.29 -1.94 2.53
N PRO A 10 -4.65 -2.28 3.66
CA PRO A 10 -3.23 -2.62 3.66
C PRO A 10 -2.97 -3.87 2.83
N GLY A 11 -1.99 -3.78 1.94
CA GLY A 11 -1.48 -4.91 1.17
C GLY A 11 -0.24 -5.52 1.80
N THR A 12 0.42 -6.42 1.06
CA THR A 12 1.64 -7.07 1.56
C THR A 12 2.78 -6.05 1.74
N THR A 13 3.50 -6.18 2.85
CA THR A 13 4.68 -5.33 3.13
C THR A 13 5.94 -6.09 2.82
N MET A 14 6.69 -5.63 1.81
CA MET A 14 7.99 -6.23 1.47
C MET A 14 9.09 -5.69 2.38
N LYS A 15 9.91 -6.60 2.92
CA LYS A 15 11.08 -6.27 3.75
C LYS A 15 12.34 -6.19 2.88
N ARG A 16 13.15 -5.16 3.10
CA ARG A 16 14.50 -4.99 2.52
C ARG A 16 15.47 -4.54 3.62
N VAL A 17 16.76 -4.81 3.43
CA VAL A 17 17.81 -4.39 4.36
C VAL A 17 18.54 -3.19 3.78
N MET A 18 18.73 -2.16 4.60
CA MET A 18 19.57 -1.01 4.29
C MET A 18 20.85 -1.10 5.12
N PRO A 19 22.03 -1.20 4.49
CA PRO A 19 23.30 -1.15 5.21
C PRO A 19 23.50 0.24 5.83
N ARG A 20 24.03 0.28 7.04
CA ARG A 20 24.35 1.51 7.79
C ARG A 20 25.73 1.39 8.45
N ALA A 21 26.26 2.54 8.89
CA ALA A 21 27.53 2.61 9.58
C ALA A 21 27.60 1.67 10.80
N GLN A 22 28.82 1.30 11.19
CA GLN A 22 29.10 0.42 12.34
C GLN A 22 28.47 -0.99 12.23
N GLY A 23 28.43 -1.57 11.02
CA GLY A 23 27.90 -2.93 10.80
C GLY A 23 26.39 -3.07 11.05
N ARG A 24 25.65 -1.94 11.09
CA ARG A 24 24.22 -1.94 11.38
C ARG A 24 23.40 -2.20 10.12
N ALA A 25 22.28 -2.90 10.29
CA ALA A 25 21.32 -3.18 9.23
C ALA A 25 19.94 -2.64 9.64
N PHE A 26 19.43 -1.67 8.90
CA PHE A 26 18.09 -1.13 9.13
C PHE A 26 17.08 -1.79 8.19
N ARG A 27 15.83 -1.90 8.64
CA ARG A 27 14.75 -2.48 7.83
C ARG A 27 14.09 -1.37 7.00
N ILE A 28 14.04 -1.56 5.69
CA ILE A 28 13.14 -0.80 4.81
C ILE A 28 11.88 -1.63 4.61
N LEU A 29 10.72 -1.03 4.88
CA LEU A 29 9.42 -1.62 4.63
C LEU A 29 8.79 -0.95 3.42
N LYS A 30 8.63 -1.69 2.31
CA LYS A 30 7.87 -1.22 1.15
C LYS A 30 6.41 -1.65 1.33
N ARG A 31 5.58 -0.71 1.78
CA ARG A 31 4.14 -0.92 1.99
C ARG A 31 3.43 -0.83 0.64
N THR A 32 2.51 -1.76 0.40
CA THR A 32 1.57 -1.72 -0.72
C THR A 32 0.15 -1.63 -0.17
N SER A 33 -0.80 -1.25 -1.02
CA SER A 33 -2.22 -1.12 -0.66
C SER A 33 -3.09 -1.73 -1.75
N HIS A 34 -4.18 -2.37 -1.34
CA HIS A 34 -5.25 -2.76 -2.25
C HIS A 34 -6.29 -1.64 -2.28
N ILE A 35 -6.72 -1.25 -3.48
CA ILE A 35 -7.69 -0.18 -3.68
C ILE A 35 -8.91 -0.80 -4.36
N THR A 36 -10.07 -0.67 -3.71
CA THR A 36 -11.34 -1.16 -4.22
C THR A 36 -12.23 0.03 -4.55
N ILE A 37 -12.76 0.06 -5.78
CA ILE A 37 -13.63 1.13 -6.27
C ILE A 37 -14.91 0.50 -6.81
N CYS A 38 -16.05 0.93 -6.29
CA CYS A 38 -17.38 0.53 -6.75
C CYS A 38 -18.06 1.72 -7.44
N VAL A 39 -18.40 1.55 -8.72
CA VAL A 39 -19.11 2.57 -9.53
C VAL A 39 -20.55 2.14 -9.81
N LYS A 40 -21.47 3.11 -9.81
CA LYS A 40 -22.88 2.93 -10.16
C LYS A 40 -23.27 3.87 -11.30
N GLU A 41 -24.27 3.48 -12.07
CA GLU A 41 -24.86 4.36 -13.08
C GLU A 41 -25.62 5.51 -12.40
N LYS A 42 -25.52 6.67 -13.03
CA LYS A 42 -26.26 7.86 -12.62
C LYS A 42 -27.34 7.96 -13.68
N GLU A 43 -28.61 7.81 -13.29
CA GLU A 43 -29.74 8.13 -14.18
C GLU A 43 -29.60 9.55 -14.73
#